data_AF-A0AAN9YQT4-F1
#
_entry.id   AF-A0AAN9YQT4-F1
#
_cell.length_a   1.000
_cell.length_b   1.000
_cell.length_c   1.000
_cell.angle_alpha   90.00
_cell.angle_beta   90.00
_cell.angle_gamma   90.00
#
_symmetry.space_group_name_H-M   'P 1'
#
loop_
_entity.id
_entity.type
_entity.pdbx_description
1 polymer ?
#
loop_
_entity_poly.entity_id
_entity_poly.type
_entity_poly.pdbx_seq_one_letter_code
_entity_poly.pdbx_strand_id
1 'polypeptide(L)'
;MGAQLWRLASLLAAVAAPMTLATTTTTTKAAGSDNESLRTSDAAARLRGPEIFNAVHHAMRQWGSSLHHNGMSFYVATVPEGVLFHHGNHSPDSPAEPDWLAYEIEHAENFARSGPRGPPGGGGGDKGGGPPPPPSPHSGGDDAVEPEPWEPSQYQAVMGAAKPDEPGPRGGDEEPAHGYLHTYKTTRPLQFLYIDGMSGGKTSMGTLDTQDYLLRGMNSSTIAQQQASGKPPKPRGPRVKGAKGAKGGGPMGERERAVALCALCKEWDLQGVIRMEAGFEIIKCDFSDGLEAVQVLQRPDKQDRGGGGGGGGGGGGGPHRRKWTLNSVEYARGISERYQGIGASRTLVDYSSMVSAFFYPVDLSNPDPRRPDLPRLSSVSAADLALIKKDLGAVIAERRGPSTLSGSGGAVDWQGVSDMIVGRYADRIQFMAQKIDSMEQMTQMVDFLLTLYIDYSEAEPSKPAAVQRCRDFYLSTVHPVTEADRLIKAGFEVVTNQICTSLFEVRDLLTETSPGSLPMWALPAAKVVMHDLMKFLQWTRFKRCPPCSVSEICLIPMWPMGTVEEYNAPRCTDGSDAEDGIPYWEWGGPGEKPPHKS
;
A
#
# COMPACT_ATOMS: atom_id res chain seq x y z
N MET A 1 52.56 63.55 2.44
CA MET A 1 53.91 63.11 2.03
C MET A 1 53.72 61.73 1.41
N GLY A 2 53.45 61.56 0.11
CA GLY A 2 54.37 61.63 -1.05
C GLY A 2 55.31 60.41 -1.04
N ALA A 3 55.38 59.46 -1.98
CA ALA A 3 55.08 59.42 -3.42
C ALA A 3 54.87 57.95 -3.91
N GLN A 4 53.92 57.67 -4.83
CA GLN A 4 54.05 57.19 -6.24
C GLN A 4 54.92 55.93 -6.49
N LEU A 5 54.37 54.77 -6.90
CA LEU A 5 53.92 54.33 -8.25
C LEU A 5 55.02 54.33 -9.34
N TRP A 6 55.44 53.16 -9.86
CA TRP A 6 55.82 52.88 -11.28
C TRP A 6 55.78 51.34 -11.53
N ARG A 7 54.74 50.80 -12.21
CA ARG A 7 54.64 50.27 -13.62
C ARG A 7 54.71 48.72 -13.70
N LEU A 8 53.64 47.97 -14.03
CA LEU A 8 52.93 47.73 -15.31
C LEU A 8 53.73 47.03 -16.43
N ALA A 9 53.40 45.75 -16.68
CA ALA A 9 53.20 45.10 -18.00
C ALA A 9 52.80 43.63 -17.76
N SER A 10 51.51 43.26 -17.87
CA SER A 10 50.84 42.74 -19.08
C SER A 10 51.08 41.25 -19.33
N LEU A 11 50.04 40.42 -19.11
CA LEU A 11 49.49 39.53 -20.14
C LEU A 11 48.17 38.88 -19.67
N LEU A 12 47.09 39.31 -20.33
CA LEU A 12 45.81 38.62 -20.44
C LEU A 12 46.02 37.28 -21.16
N ALA A 13 45.51 36.21 -20.56
CA ALA A 13 45.01 35.05 -21.30
C ALA A 13 43.92 34.37 -20.46
N ALA A 14 42.68 34.76 -20.75
CA ALA A 14 41.53 33.93 -20.50
C ALA A 14 41.61 32.71 -21.42
N VAL A 15 41.53 31.51 -20.85
CA VAL A 15 41.02 30.34 -21.57
C VAL A 15 40.07 29.62 -20.62
N ALA A 16 38.79 29.74 -20.96
CA ALA A 16 37.77 28.80 -20.56
C ALA A 16 38.23 27.38 -20.94
N ALA A 17 38.46 26.53 -19.95
CA ALA A 17 38.60 25.10 -20.16
C ALA A 17 37.26 24.45 -19.76
N PRO A 18 36.62 23.69 -20.66
CA PRO A 18 35.39 23.00 -20.33
C PRO A 18 35.69 21.96 -19.26
N MET A 19 34.90 21.92 -18.18
CA MET A 19 34.74 20.69 -17.42
C MET A 19 33.97 19.73 -18.33
N THR A 20 34.71 19.06 -19.23
CA THR A 20 34.24 17.86 -19.88
C THR A 20 34.06 16.82 -18.80
N LEU A 21 32.80 16.49 -18.53
CA LEU A 21 32.41 15.27 -17.84
C LEU A 21 32.95 14.09 -18.66
N ALA A 22 34.17 13.66 -18.38
CA ALA A 22 34.64 12.37 -18.83
C ALA A 22 33.92 11.33 -17.96
N THR A 23 32.79 10.85 -18.46
CA THR A 23 32.18 9.60 -18.02
C THR A 23 33.15 8.47 -18.36
N THR A 24 34.13 8.23 -17.48
CA THR A 24 34.71 6.90 -17.37
C THR A 24 33.70 6.05 -16.62
N THR A 25 32.78 5.47 -17.38
CA THR A 25 32.10 4.23 -16.99
C THR A 25 33.17 3.17 -16.80
N THR A 26 33.80 3.17 -15.63
CA THR A 26 34.43 1.97 -15.10
C THR A 26 33.28 1.08 -14.66
N THR A 27 32.75 0.36 -15.64
CA THR A 27 31.98 -0.86 -15.43
C THR A 27 32.92 -1.83 -14.73
N THR A 28 33.04 -1.71 -13.41
CA THR A 28 33.50 -2.82 -12.57
C THR A 28 32.36 -3.83 -12.57
N LYS A 29 32.26 -4.55 -13.69
CA LYS A 29 31.68 -5.88 -13.69
C LYS A 29 32.61 -6.69 -12.80
N ALA A 30 32.27 -6.78 -11.51
CA ALA A 30 32.81 -7.80 -10.63
C ALA A 30 32.33 -9.15 -11.17
N ALA A 31 33.02 -9.63 -12.19
CA ALA A 31 33.09 -11.05 -12.48
C ALA A 31 34.07 -11.63 -11.45
N GLY A 32 33.53 -11.90 -10.27
CA GLY A 32 34.17 -12.65 -9.22
C GLY A 32 33.13 -13.60 -8.66
N SER A 33 33.31 -14.89 -8.92
CA SER A 33 32.59 -15.94 -8.21
C SER A 33 33.02 -15.89 -6.76
N ASP A 34 32.17 -15.33 -5.91
CA ASP A 34 32.05 -15.77 -4.54
C ASP A 34 30.55 -15.94 -4.29
N ASN A 35 30.21 -17.12 -3.79
CA ASN A 35 28.87 -17.56 -3.42
C ASN A 35 28.44 -16.81 -2.13
N GLU A 36 28.42 -15.48 -2.17
CA GLU A 36 27.98 -14.66 -1.05
C GLU A 36 26.45 -14.70 -1.03
N SER A 37 25.92 -15.56 -0.15
CA SER A 37 24.48 -15.66 0.10
C SER A 37 23.92 -14.28 0.40
N LEU A 38 22.87 -13.87 -0.32
CA LEU A 38 22.08 -12.67 -0.01
C LEU A 38 21.72 -12.66 1.48
N ARG A 39 21.91 -11.51 2.14
CA ARG A 39 21.62 -11.27 3.56
C ARG A 39 21.10 -9.85 3.75
N THR A 40 20.50 -9.60 4.91
CA THR A 40 20.21 -8.24 5.36
C THR A 40 21.50 -7.42 5.50
N SER A 41 21.40 -6.10 5.32
CA SER A 41 22.56 -5.21 5.39
C SER A 41 22.20 -3.82 5.90
N ASP A 42 23.05 -3.27 6.78
CA ASP A 42 22.99 -1.86 7.19
C ASP A 42 23.02 -0.90 6.02
N ALA A 43 23.85 -1.19 5.00
CA ALA A 43 23.98 -0.32 3.85
C ALA A 43 22.65 -0.26 3.09
N ALA A 44 22.00 -1.41 2.92
CA ALA A 44 20.69 -1.53 2.29
C ALA A 44 19.59 -0.82 3.11
N ALA A 45 19.61 -0.95 4.44
CA ALA A 45 18.66 -0.28 5.32
C ALA A 45 18.86 1.24 5.38
N ARG A 46 20.10 1.72 5.43
CA ARG A 46 20.42 3.15 5.40
C ARG A 46 20.05 3.78 4.05
N LEU A 47 20.31 3.08 2.94
CA LEU A 47 19.94 3.55 1.60
C LEU A 47 18.43 3.76 1.47
N ARG A 48 17.62 2.93 2.15
CA ARG A 48 16.15 2.94 2.08
C ARG A 48 15.50 3.41 3.39
N GLY A 49 16.18 4.33 4.07
CA GLY A 49 15.74 4.87 5.36
C GLY A 49 14.33 5.45 5.33
N PRO A 50 13.99 6.34 4.38
CA PRO A 50 12.63 6.88 4.25
C PRO A 50 11.56 5.81 4.04
N GLU A 51 11.83 4.81 3.22
CA GLU A 51 10.90 3.72 2.91
C GLU A 51 10.66 2.82 4.13
N ILE A 52 11.72 2.48 4.88
CA ILE A 52 11.62 1.72 6.14
C ILE A 52 10.85 2.53 7.18
N PHE A 53 11.15 3.83 7.32
CA PHE A 53 10.45 4.71 8.24
C PHE A 53 8.94 4.76 7.92
N ASN A 54 8.61 4.93 6.64
CA ASN A 54 7.22 4.97 6.19
C ASN A 54 6.52 3.62 6.38
N ALA A 55 7.16 2.49 6.07
CA ALA A 55 6.60 1.16 6.29
C ALA A 55 6.22 0.93 7.77
N VAL A 56 7.09 1.31 8.70
CA VAL A 56 6.83 1.24 10.15
C VAL A 56 5.69 2.18 10.56
N HIS A 57 5.75 3.45 10.15
CA HIS A 57 4.76 4.46 10.50
C HIS A 57 3.37 4.14 9.91
N HIS A 58 3.29 3.35 8.83
CA HIS A 58 2.04 3.03 8.12
C HIS A 58 1.47 1.66 8.47
N ALA A 59 2.21 0.82 9.20
CA ALA A 59 1.75 -0.49 9.64
C ALA A 59 0.39 -0.37 10.36
N MET A 60 -0.61 -1.14 9.88
CA MET A 60 -1.99 -1.12 10.36
C MET A 60 -2.69 0.25 10.30
N ARG A 61 -2.19 1.17 9.46
CA ARG A 61 -2.82 2.47 9.13
C ARG A 61 -3.16 2.55 7.67
N GLN A 62 -4.44 2.70 7.39
CA GLN A 62 -4.96 2.67 6.04
C GLN A 62 -4.49 3.88 5.21
N TRP A 63 -4.44 5.08 5.80
CA TRP A 63 -3.98 6.28 5.09
C TRP A 63 -2.58 6.11 4.49
N GLY A 64 -1.65 5.66 5.34
CA GLY A 64 -0.28 5.42 4.97
C GLY A 64 -0.15 4.28 3.96
N SER A 65 -0.85 3.18 4.23
CA SER A 65 -0.84 2.00 3.37
C SER A 65 -1.48 2.26 2.00
N SER A 66 -2.42 3.20 1.87
CA SER A 66 -3.03 3.58 0.59
C SER A 66 -2.12 4.45 -0.26
N LEU A 67 -1.38 5.38 0.36
CA LEU A 67 -0.46 6.26 -0.37
C LEU A 67 0.88 5.58 -0.72
N HIS A 68 1.32 4.62 0.10
CA HIS A 68 2.47 3.76 -0.16
C HIS A 68 2.03 2.30 -0.37
N HIS A 69 1.28 2.08 -1.45
CA HIS A 69 0.47 0.88 -1.63
C HIS A 69 1.20 -0.40 -2.02
N ASN A 70 2.45 -0.34 -2.49
CA ASN A 70 3.18 -1.51 -2.96
C ASN A 70 3.82 -2.38 -1.87
N GLY A 71 3.77 -1.95 -0.61
CA GLY A 71 4.10 -2.73 0.59
C GLY A 71 5.22 -3.78 0.46
N MET A 72 6.38 -3.52 1.07
CA MET A 72 7.56 -4.40 0.96
C MET A 72 7.90 -5.13 2.27
N SER A 73 7.00 -5.13 3.24
CA SER A 73 7.30 -5.57 4.60
C SER A 73 6.25 -6.53 5.16
N PHE A 74 6.74 -7.44 6.00
CA PHE A 74 5.96 -8.44 6.70
C PHE A 74 6.18 -8.32 8.21
N TYR A 75 5.14 -8.62 8.97
CA TYR A 75 5.19 -8.63 10.42
C TYR A 75 4.41 -9.83 10.96
N VAL A 76 4.82 -10.32 12.13
CA VAL A 76 3.94 -11.12 12.99
C VAL A 76 2.97 -10.15 13.67
N ALA A 77 1.68 -10.40 13.50
CA ALA A 77 0.62 -9.60 14.09
C ALA A 77 -0.27 -10.48 14.95
N THR A 78 -0.65 -10.00 16.13
CA THR A 78 -1.54 -10.73 17.04
C THR A 78 -2.84 -9.98 17.22
N VAL A 79 -3.94 -10.68 16.98
CA VAL A 79 -5.29 -10.23 17.34
C VAL A 79 -5.59 -10.78 18.73
N PRO A 80 -5.83 -9.92 19.74
CA PRO A 80 -6.18 -10.35 21.09
C PRO A 80 -7.48 -11.16 21.15
N GLU A 81 -7.75 -11.79 22.29
CA GLU A 81 -9.07 -12.37 22.60
C GLU A 81 -10.15 -11.28 22.67
N GLY A 82 -11.38 -11.59 22.26
CA GLY A 82 -12.53 -10.71 22.36
C GLY A 82 -12.68 -9.71 21.21
N VAL A 83 -11.85 -9.76 20.18
CA VAL A 83 -11.95 -8.89 19.00
C VAL A 83 -13.06 -9.38 18.09
N LEU A 84 -13.92 -8.45 17.64
CA LEU A 84 -15.00 -8.72 16.70
C LEU A 84 -14.51 -8.64 15.25
N PHE A 85 -14.99 -9.57 14.44
CA PHE A 85 -14.80 -9.63 13.01
C PHE A 85 -16.12 -9.81 12.28
N HIS A 86 -16.17 -9.29 11.05
CA HIS A 86 -17.38 -9.33 10.23
C HIS A 86 -17.12 -10.07 8.92
N HIS A 87 -18.11 -10.84 8.45
CA HIS A 87 -18.02 -11.63 7.22
C HIS A 87 -19.35 -11.61 6.47
N GLY A 88 -19.30 -11.21 5.20
CA GLY A 88 -20.46 -11.26 4.30
C GLY A 88 -20.42 -12.49 3.41
N ASN A 89 -21.52 -13.25 3.38
CA ASN A 89 -21.65 -14.46 2.57
C ASN A 89 -23.08 -14.66 2.07
N HIS A 90 -23.31 -15.70 1.27
CA HIS A 90 -24.61 -16.18 0.80
C HIS A 90 -25.13 -17.39 1.59
N SER A 91 -24.39 -17.81 2.62
CA SER A 91 -24.71 -18.96 3.46
C SER A 91 -24.87 -18.52 4.92
N PRO A 92 -25.82 -19.10 5.68
CA PRO A 92 -25.87 -18.93 7.13
C PRO A 92 -24.79 -19.74 7.85
N ASP A 93 -24.19 -20.73 7.19
CA ASP A 93 -23.15 -21.57 7.78
C ASP A 93 -21.79 -20.90 7.71
N SER A 94 -20.95 -21.16 8.73
CA SER A 94 -19.56 -20.69 8.71
C SER A 94 -18.77 -21.33 7.57
N PRO A 95 -17.81 -20.62 6.94
CA PRO A 95 -17.00 -21.18 5.87
C PRO A 95 -16.23 -22.44 6.30
N ALA A 96 -16.28 -23.48 5.45
CA ALA A 96 -15.51 -24.71 5.62
C ALA A 96 -14.10 -24.64 5.01
N GLU A 97 -13.83 -23.60 4.21
CA GLU A 97 -12.59 -23.34 3.49
C GLU A 97 -12.07 -21.94 3.84
N PRO A 98 -10.80 -21.60 3.53
CA PRO A 98 -10.29 -20.26 3.75
C PRO A 98 -11.18 -19.18 3.14
N ASP A 99 -11.47 -18.15 3.94
CA ASP A 99 -12.38 -17.06 3.57
C ASP A 99 -11.99 -15.75 4.28
N TRP A 100 -12.67 -14.65 3.92
CA TRP A 100 -12.32 -13.29 4.34
C TRP A 100 -13.14 -12.83 5.54
N LEU A 101 -12.46 -12.19 6.49
CA LEU A 101 -13.05 -11.37 7.55
C LEU A 101 -12.65 -9.91 7.34
N ALA A 102 -13.45 -8.98 7.86
CA ALA A 102 -13.11 -7.56 7.93
C ALA A 102 -13.20 -7.05 9.37
N TYR A 103 -12.41 -6.01 9.66
CA TYR A 103 -12.51 -5.25 10.91
C TYR A 103 -13.74 -4.33 10.93
N GLU A 104 -14.15 -3.83 9.77
CA GLU A 104 -15.26 -2.88 9.65
C GLU A 104 -16.51 -3.58 9.10
N ILE A 105 -17.66 -3.27 9.70
CA ILE A 105 -18.95 -3.88 9.36
C ILE A 105 -19.34 -3.50 7.93
N GLU A 106 -19.18 -2.23 7.59
CA GLU A 106 -19.50 -1.65 6.29
C GLU A 106 -18.70 -2.32 5.17
N HIS A 107 -17.46 -2.74 5.48
CA HIS A 107 -16.64 -3.49 4.55
C HIS A 107 -17.20 -4.90 4.30
N ALA A 108 -17.51 -5.65 5.36
CA ALA A 108 -18.06 -6.99 5.23
C ALA A 108 -19.49 -7.02 4.64
N GLU A 109 -20.32 -6.03 4.99
CA GLU A 109 -21.73 -5.96 4.57
C GLU A 109 -21.86 -5.90 3.04
N ASN A 110 -20.92 -5.26 2.35
CA ASN A 110 -20.91 -5.23 0.90
C ASN A 110 -20.90 -6.62 0.25
N PHE A 111 -20.42 -7.64 0.96
CA PHE A 111 -20.36 -9.03 0.51
C PHE A 111 -21.57 -9.87 0.98
N ALA A 112 -22.42 -9.34 1.86
CA ALA A 112 -23.63 -9.99 2.37
C ALA A 112 -24.86 -9.71 1.47
N ARG A 113 -24.78 -10.04 0.17
CA ARG A 113 -25.86 -9.77 -0.80
C ARG A 113 -26.51 -11.06 -1.30
N SER A 114 -27.77 -10.97 -1.75
CA SER A 114 -28.46 -12.05 -2.46
C SER A 114 -27.91 -12.19 -3.89
N GLY A 115 -27.50 -13.39 -4.31
CA GLY A 115 -26.92 -13.64 -5.64
C GLY A 115 -27.97 -13.79 -6.77
N PRO A 116 -27.62 -13.59 -8.05
CA PRO A 116 -28.49 -13.95 -9.17
C PRO A 116 -28.55 -15.48 -9.36
N ARG A 117 -29.77 -16.03 -9.57
CA ARG A 117 -29.97 -17.43 -10.04
C ARG A 117 -29.18 -17.65 -11.34
N GLY A 118 -28.27 -18.63 -11.39
CA GLY A 118 -27.76 -19.14 -12.66
C GLY A 118 -28.86 -19.93 -13.40
N PRO A 119 -28.90 -19.97 -14.74
CA PRO A 119 -29.91 -20.75 -15.46
C PRO A 119 -29.72 -22.25 -15.18
N PRO A 120 -30.81 -23.04 -15.09
CA PRO A 120 -30.74 -24.48 -14.90
C PRO A 120 -29.95 -25.15 -16.03
N GLY A 121 -29.10 -26.12 -15.68
CA GLY A 121 -28.35 -26.90 -16.65
C GLY A 121 -29.25 -27.58 -17.68
N GLY A 122 -29.14 -27.14 -18.93
CA GLY A 122 -29.61 -27.89 -20.09
C GLY A 122 -28.49 -28.79 -20.62
N GLY A 123 -28.66 -30.09 -20.48
CA GLY A 123 -27.80 -31.10 -21.10
C GLY A 123 -27.74 -30.95 -22.63
N GLY A 124 -26.65 -31.46 -23.21
CA GLY A 124 -26.35 -31.32 -24.62
C GLY A 124 -27.39 -31.89 -25.58
N GLY A 125 -27.47 -31.28 -26.75
CA GLY A 125 -28.16 -31.76 -27.93
C GLY A 125 -27.49 -31.18 -29.18
N ASP A 126 -27.08 -32.09 -30.06
CA ASP A 126 -26.31 -31.89 -31.29
C ASP A 126 -27.19 -31.30 -32.44
N LYS A 127 -26.59 -30.47 -33.30
CA LYS A 127 -26.91 -30.10 -34.71
C LYS A 127 -28.34 -29.79 -35.18
N GLY A 128 -28.45 -28.72 -36.00
CA GLY A 128 -29.42 -28.65 -37.12
C GLY A 128 -29.85 -27.23 -37.53
N GLY A 129 -29.74 -26.89 -38.82
CA GLY A 129 -29.92 -25.54 -39.38
C GLY A 129 -31.36 -25.10 -39.71
N GLY A 130 -31.51 -23.83 -40.10
CA GLY A 130 -32.74 -23.20 -40.61
C GLY A 130 -32.50 -21.74 -41.06
N PRO A 131 -33.29 -21.18 -42.01
CA PRO A 131 -32.82 -20.31 -43.10
C PRO A 131 -32.84 -18.78 -42.80
N PRO A 132 -32.19 -17.93 -43.64
CA PRO A 132 -32.06 -16.50 -43.41
C PRO A 132 -33.25 -15.69 -43.98
N PRO A 133 -33.57 -14.50 -43.43
CA PRO A 133 -34.49 -13.56 -44.07
C PRO A 133 -33.80 -12.73 -45.20
N PRO A 134 -34.58 -12.23 -46.18
CA PRO A 134 -34.10 -11.77 -47.49
C PRO A 134 -33.53 -10.33 -47.52
N PRO A 135 -32.76 -9.97 -48.59
CA PRO A 135 -32.04 -8.71 -48.69
C PRO A 135 -32.82 -7.63 -49.45
N SER A 136 -32.55 -6.36 -49.17
CA SER A 136 -32.93 -5.22 -50.02
C SER A 136 -32.00 -4.01 -49.77
N PRO A 137 -31.89 -3.05 -50.72
CA PRO A 137 -30.76 -3.02 -51.65
C PRO A 137 -29.92 -1.72 -51.62
N HIS A 138 -28.63 -1.90 -51.92
CA HIS A 138 -27.64 -1.03 -52.55
C HIS A 138 -27.76 0.51 -52.49
N SER A 139 -26.70 1.15 -51.95
CA SER A 139 -25.67 1.91 -52.69
C SER A 139 -24.94 2.83 -51.70
N GLY A 140 -23.61 2.96 -51.61
CA GLY A 140 -22.43 2.42 -52.26
C GLY A 140 -21.26 3.27 -51.74
N GLY A 141 -20.10 2.67 -51.38
CA GLY A 141 -18.91 3.42 -50.95
C GLY A 141 -17.96 2.67 -50.01
N ASP A 142 -17.23 1.72 -50.59
CA ASP A 142 -15.91 1.12 -50.29
C ASP A 142 -15.21 1.29 -48.90
N ASP A 143 -15.00 0.12 -48.29
CA ASP A 143 -13.79 -0.42 -47.63
C ASP A 143 -13.12 0.26 -46.42
N ALA A 144 -13.50 -0.20 -45.22
CA ALA A 144 -12.53 -0.62 -44.18
C ALA A 144 -13.19 -1.65 -43.23
N VAL A 145 -12.54 -2.80 -43.06
CA VAL A 145 -12.94 -3.86 -42.13
C VAL A 145 -12.72 -3.38 -40.69
N GLU A 146 -13.81 -3.09 -39.96
CA GLU A 146 -13.77 -2.94 -38.50
C GLU A 146 -13.99 -4.32 -37.83
N PRO A 147 -13.15 -4.72 -36.86
CA PRO A 147 -13.44 -5.86 -36.01
C PRO A 147 -14.54 -5.51 -35.00
N GLU A 148 -15.56 -6.38 -34.96
CA GLU A 148 -16.71 -6.42 -34.04
C GLU A 148 -16.41 -5.92 -32.61
N PRO A 149 -17.27 -5.07 -32.01
CA PRO A 149 -17.15 -4.61 -30.63
C PRO A 149 -17.27 -5.77 -29.63
N TRP A 150 -16.24 -5.91 -28.80
CA TRP A 150 -16.21 -6.83 -27.68
C TRP A 150 -17.28 -6.45 -26.63
N GLU A 151 -18.24 -7.35 -26.39
CA GLU A 151 -19.21 -7.19 -25.29
C GLU A 151 -18.58 -7.49 -23.92
N PRO A 152 -18.65 -6.57 -22.93
CA PRO A 152 -18.20 -6.82 -21.57
C PRO A 152 -19.33 -7.43 -20.73
N SER A 153 -19.28 -8.73 -20.47
CA SER A 153 -20.03 -9.31 -19.35
C SER A 153 -19.18 -10.26 -18.52
N GLN A 154 -19.35 -10.14 -17.19
CA GLN A 154 -18.76 -10.93 -16.11
C GLN A 154 -17.42 -10.45 -15.54
N TYR A 155 -17.45 -9.34 -14.81
CA TYR A 155 -16.47 -9.05 -13.77
C TYR A 155 -17.18 -8.83 -12.43
N GLN A 156 -16.64 -9.50 -11.39
CA GLN A 156 -17.03 -9.49 -9.97
C GLN A 156 -18.28 -10.28 -9.56
N ALA A 157 -18.26 -11.59 -9.80
CA ALA A 157 -18.99 -12.56 -8.96
C ALA A 157 -17.98 -13.39 -8.16
N VAL A 158 -18.09 -13.37 -6.83
CA VAL A 158 -17.33 -14.15 -5.84
C VAL A 158 -18.31 -14.51 -4.73
N MET A 159 -18.35 -15.67 -4.07
CA MET A 159 -17.87 -17.04 -4.27
C MET A 159 -18.88 -17.89 -3.49
N GLY A 160 -19.39 -18.96 -4.06
CA GLY A 160 -20.24 -19.92 -3.34
C GLY A 160 -19.49 -21.23 -3.12
N ALA A 161 -19.53 -21.78 -1.91
CA ALA A 161 -19.15 -23.16 -1.66
C ALA A 161 -20.20 -24.10 -2.29
N ALA A 162 -19.75 -25.12 -3.02
CA ALA A 162 -20.60 -26.22 -3.44
C ALA A 162 -20.76 -27.20 -2.27
N LYS A 163 -22.02 -27.55 -1.92
CA LYS A 163 -22.35 -28.64 -1.00
C LYS A 163 -21.88 -29.99 -1.59
N PRO A 164 -21.64 -31.04 -0.77
CA PRO A 164 -21.45 -32.40 -1.28
C PRO A 164 -22.79 -32.93 -1.82
N ASP A 165 -22.82 -33.35 -3.08
CA ASP A 165 -24.02 -33.95 -3.70
C ASP A 165 -24.30 -35.34 -3.11
N GLU A 166 -25.33 -35.46 -2.28
CA GLU A 166 -26.18 -36.67 -2.23
C GLU A 166 -27.37 -36.47 -3.19
N PRO A 167 -27.70 -37.44 -4.06
CA PRO A 167 -28.79 -37.28 -5.02
C PRO A 167 -30.17 -37.48 -4.34
N GLY A 168 -30.78 -36.37 -3.92
CA GLY A 168 -32.19 -36.31 -3.50
C GLY A 168 -33.15 -36.02 -4.67
N PRO A 169 -34.44 -36.46 -4.58
CA PRO A 169 -35.36 -36.44 -5.71
C PRO A 169 -35.84 -35.02 -6.06
N ARG A 170 -35.99 -34.78 -7.37
CA ARG A 170 -36.48 -33.53 -7.97
C ARG A 170 -37.92 -33.26 -7.56
N GLY A 171 -38.14 -32.13 -6.89
CA GLY A 171 -39.46 -31.55 -6.64
C GLY A 171 -39.53 -30.84 -5.29
N GLY A 172 -39.39 -29.51 -5.30
CA GLY A 172 -39.56 -28.67 -4.11
C GLY A 172 -39.11 -27.24 -4.40
N ASP A 173 -39.91 -26.27 -3.98
CA ASP A 173 -39.70 -24.83 -4.15
C ASP A 173 -38.27 -24.42 -3.75
N GLU A 174 -37.50 -23.93 -4.71
CA GLU A 174 -36.12 -23.46 -4.49
C GLU A 174 -36.14 -22.19 -3.63
N GLU A 175 -35.71 -22.30 -2.36
CA GLU A 175 -35.58 -21.19 -1.40
C GLU A 175 -34.76 -20.02 -1.98
N PRO A 176 -35.11 -18.76 -1.65
CA PRO A 176 -34.38 -17.60 -2.17
C PRO A 176 -32.92 -17.58 -1.70
N ALA A 177 -31.99 -17.23 -2.59
CA ALA A 177 -30.58 -17.09 -2.25
C ALA A 177 -30.35 -15.77 -1.49
N HIS A 178 -30.43 -15.82 -0.17
CA HIS A 178 -30.23 -14.66 0.70
C HIS A 178 -28.74 -14.36 0.97
N GLY A 179 -28.43 -13.11 1.32
CA GLY A 179 -27.14 -12.72 1.88
C GLY A 179 -27.16 -12.78 3.40
N TYR A 180 -26.02 -13.07 4.03
CA TYR A 180 -25.85 -13.18 5.48
C TYR A 180 -24.65 -12.37 5.94
N LEU A 181 -24.82 -11.62 7.02
CA LEU A 181 -23.73 -10.97 7.74
C LEU A 181 -23.47 -11.75 9.02
N HIS A 182 -22.26 -12.29 9.11
CA HIS A 182 -21.73 -13.02 10.25
C HIS A 182 -20.88 -12.07 11.09
N THR A 183 -21.00 -12.19 12.40
CA THR A 183 -20.09 -11.56 13.37
C THR A 183 -19.44 -12.65 14.19
N TYR A 184 -18.12 -12.69 14.16
CA TYR A 184 -17.28 -13.59 14.93
C TYR A 184 -16.57 -12.82 16.04
N LYS A 185 -16.18 -13.53 17.09
CA LYS A 185 -15.34 -13.03 18.17
C LYS A 185 -14.16 -13.97 18.36
N THR A 186 -12.95 -13.45 18.51
CA THR A 186 -11.79 -14.26 18.85
C THR A 186 -11.92 -14.85 20.25
N THR A 187 -11.66 -16.15 20.40
CA THR A 187 -11.77 -16.88 21.69
C THR A 187 -10.45 -17.02 22.43
N ARG A 188 -9.35 -16.58 21.81
CA ARG A 188 -8.00 -16.50 22.35
C ARG A 188 -7.17 -15.56 21.46
N PRO A 189 -5.94 -15.20 21.85
CA PRO A 189 -5.01 -14.53 20.95
C PRO A 189 -4.72 -15.37 19.69
N LEU A 190 -4.87 -14.77 18.51
CA LEU A 190 -4.58 -15.39 17.21
C LEU A 190 -3.46 -14.64 16.50
N GLN A 191 -2.54 -15.37 15.89
CA GLN A 191 -1.39 -14.82 15.18
C GLN A 191 -1.54 -14.94 13.68
N PHE A 192 -1.20 -13.85 13.00
CA PHE A 192 -1.35 -13.69 11.57
C PHE A 192 -0.05 -13.16 10.97
N LEU A 193 0.18 -13.49 9.70
CA LEU A 193 1.14 -12.77 8.88
C LEU A 193 0.49 -11.46 8.44
N TYR A 194 1.03 -10.32 8.86
CA TYR A 194 0.62 -9.03 8.31
C TYR A 194 1.51 -8.66 7.12
N ILE A 195 0.88 -8.36 5.99
CA ILE A 195 1.53 -7.86 4.77
C ILE A 195 1.16 -6.38 4.62
N ASP A 196 2.15 -5.49 4.61
CA ASP A 196 1.91 -4.05 4.56
C ASP A 196 1.42 -3.55 3.18
N GLY A 197 1.21 -2.23 3.07
CA GLY A 197 0.65 -1.59 1.88
C GLY A 197 -0.80 -2.00 1.59
N MET A 198 -1.22 -1.82 0.34
CA MET A 198 -2.51 -2.29 -0.16
C MET A 198 -2.40 -3.70 -0.73
N SER A 199 -1.86 -4.64 0.04
CA SER A 199 -1.59 -5.98 -0.45
C SER A 199 -2.85 -6.79 -0.84
N GLY A 200 -4.06 -6.33 -0.57
CA GLY A 200 -5.31 -6.88 -1.13
C GLY A 200 -5.75 -6.23 -2.45
N GLY A 201 -5.08 -5.16 -2.90
CA GLY A 201 -5.42 -4.39 -4.09
C GLY A 201 -5.16 -5.18 -5.37
N LYS A 202 -6.19 -5.39 -6.19
CA LYS A 202 -6.11 -6.22 -7.41
C LYS A 202 -5.72 -5.37 -8.62
N THR A 203 -4.52 -4.78 -8.60
CA THR A 203 -3.98 -3.94 -9.67
C THR A 203 -2.61 -4.44 -10.19
N SER A 204 -2.22 -4.01 -11.39
CA SER A 204 -0.91 -4.26 -12.00
C SER A 204 0.20 -3.34 -11.46
N MET A 205 -0.15 -2.35 -10.62
CA MET A 205 0.78 -1.36 -10.08
C MET A 205 1.80 -1.91 -9.07
N GLY A 206 1.64 -3.17 -8.64
CA GLY A 206 2.61 -3.88 -7.79
C GLY A 206 2.14 -4.21 -6.38
N THR A 207 0.90 -3.88 -6.03
CA THR A 207 0.27 -4.17 -4.73
C THR A 207 0.32 -5.65 -4.33
N LEU A 208 0.35 -6.56 -5.31
CA LEU A 208 0.36 -8.01 -5.09
C LEU A 208 1.77 -8.61 -5.11
N ASP A 209 2.82 -7.82 -5.37
CA ASP A 209 4.17 -8.31 -5.63
C ASP A 209 4.71 -9.19 -4.47
N THR A 210 4.53 -8.76 -3.22
CA THR A 210 4.98 -9.51 -2.03
C THR A 210 4.30 -10.87 -1.89
N GLN A 211 3.03 -10.99 -2.26
CA GLN A 211 2.34 -12.28 -2.23
C GLN A 211 2.72 -13.17 -3.42
N ASP A 212 2.74 -12.60 -4.62
CA ASP A 212 2.87 -13.38 -5.84
C ASP A 212 4.33 -13.75 -6.14
N TYR A 213 5.27 -12.80 -6.07
CA TYR A 213 6.69 -13.07 -6.28
C TYR A 213 7.33 -13.74 -5.07
N LEU A 214 7.20 -13.15 -3.88
CA LEU A 214 7.95 -13.59 -2.70
C LEU A 214 7.30 -14.77 -2.01
N LEU A 215 6.03 -14.67 -1.57
CA LEU A 215 5.38 -15.74 -0.81
C LEU A 215 5.02 -16.96 -1.68
N ARG A 216 4.51 -16.75 -2.89
CA ARG A 216 4.08 -17.83 -3.82
C ARG A 216 5.16 -18.28 -4.80
N GLY A 217 6.26 -17.55 -4.93
CA GLY A 217 7.37 -17.92 -5.83
C GLY A 217 7.01 -17.90 -7.31
N MET A 218 6.04 -17.07 -7.71
CA MET A 218 5.62 -16.98 -9.10
C MET A 218 6.64 -16.19 -9.94
N ASN A 219 6.77 -16.55 -11.21
CA ASN A 219 7.60 -15.81 -12.15
C ASN A 219 6.78 -14.74 -12.90
N SER A 220 7.49 -13.75 -13.46
CA SER A 220 6.88 -12.60 -14.15
C SER A 220 5.98 -13.02 -15.32
N SER A 221 6.28 -14.12 -16.03
CA SER A 221 5.44 -14.58 -17.14
C SER A 221 4.12 -15.16 -16.67
N THR A 222 4.09 -15.86 -15.53
CA THR A 222 2.85 -16.38 -14.93
C THR A 222 1.99 -15.25 -14.37
N ILE A 223 2.63 -14.26 -13.74
CA ILE A 223 1.93 -13.07 -13.21
C ILE A 223 1.34 -12.25 -14.37
N ALA A 224 2.12 -11.99 -15.43
CA ALA A 224 1.63 -11.30 -16.61
C ALA A 224 0.45 -12.03 -17.28
N GLN A 225 0.48 -13.37 -17.32
CA GLN A 225 -0.65 -14.17 -17.82
C GLN A 225 -1.90 -14.01 -16.93
N GLN A 226 -1.74 -14.00 -15.60
CA GLN A 226 -2.84 -13.84 -14.64
C GLN A 226 -3.44 -12.42 -14.68
N GLN A 227 -2.59 -11.41 -14.90
CA GLN A 227 -3.03 -10.02 -15.10
C GLN A 227 -3.72 -9.82 -16.45
N ALA A 228 -3.19 -10.41 -17.52
CA ALA A 228 -3.75 -10.29 -18.87
C ALA A 228 -5.04 -11.10 -19.08
N SER A 229 -5.23 -12.20 -18.36
CA SER A 229 -6.38 -13.08 -18.57
C SER A 229 -7.67 -12.57 -17.93
N GLY A 230 -7.59 -11.74 -16.87
CA GLY A 230 -8.74 -11.39 -16.03
C GLY A 230 -9.50 -12.60 -15.46
N LYS A 231 -8.97 -13.82 -15.66
CA LYS A 231 -9.59 -15.13 -15.44
C LYS A 231 -8.53 -16.09 -14.88
N PRO A 232 -8.88 -16.97 -13.94
CA PRO A 232 -7.92 -17.87 -13.30
C PRO A 232 -7.20 -18.76 -14.34
N PRO A 233 -5.89 -19.03 -14.16
CA PRO A 233 -5.17 -19.94 -15.03
C PRO A 233 -5.77 -21.35 -14.95
N LYS A 234 -5.90 -22.02 -16.10
CA LYS A 234 -6.32 -23.44 -16.11
C LYS A 234 -5.23 -24.27 -15.42
N PRO A 235 -5.55 -25.11 -14.43
CA PRO A 235 -4.54 -25.91 -13.74
C PRO A 235 -3.83 -26.83 -14.75
N ARG A 236 -2.50 -26.67 -14.86
CA ARG A 236 -1.62 -27.61 -15.57
C ARG A 236 -0.95 -28.50 -14.55
N GLY A 237 -1.56 -29.66 -14.31
CA GLY A 237 -1.02 -30.75 -13.49
C GLY A 237 -1.78 -32.04 -13.79
N PRO A 238 -1.23 -33.23 -13.46
CA PRO A 238 -1.95 -34.49 -13.62
C PRO A 238 -3.28 -34.42 -12.87
N ARG A 239 -4.39 -34.68 -13.58
CA ARG A 239 -5.73 -34.69 -13.00
C ARG A 239 -5.76 -35.70 -11.85
N VAL A 240 -5.82 -35.23 -10.61
CA VAL A 240 -6.28 -36.07 -9.49
C VAL A 240 -7.73 -36.40 -9.79
N LYS A 241 -8.01 -37.65 -10.18
CA LYS A 241 -9.37 -38.15 -10.40
C LYS A 241 -10.11 -38.08 -9.06
N GLY A 242 -10.93 -37.05 -8.88
CA GLY A 242 -11.75 -36.86 -7.67
C GLY A 242 -12.25 -35.43 -7.48
N ALA A 243 -11.51 -34.41 -7.94
CA ALA A 243 -11.90 -33.01 -7.79
C ALA A 243 -12.74 -32.53 -8.99
N LYS A 244 -14.01 -32.94 -9.07
CA LYS A 244 -15.00 -32.28 -9.93
C LYS A 244 -15.82 -31.33 -9.05
N GLY A 245 -15.48 -30.04 -9.00
CA GLY A 245 -16.29 -29.05 -8.29
C GLY A 245 -15.73 -27.64 -8.19
N ALA A 246 -14.40 -27.46 -8.14
CA ALA A 246 -13.82 -26.13 -7.93
C ALA A 246 -13.75 -25.31 -9.23
N LYS A 247 -14.88 -24.75 -9.68
CA LYS A 247 -14.90 -23.60 -10.60
C LYS A 247 -15.16 -22.34 -9.78
N GLY A 248 -14.11 -21.80 -9.17
CA GLY A 248 -14.22 -20.59 -8.35
C GLY A 248 -12.89 -19.85 -8.29
N GLY A 249 -12.52 -19.17 -9.37
CA GLY A 249 -11.44 -18.17 -9.32
C GLY A 249 -12.08 -16.80 -9.30
N GLY A 250 -11.98 -16.12 -8.16
CA GLY A 250 -12.36 -14.72 -8.04
C GLY A 250 -11.47 -13.81 -8.91
N PRO A 251 -11.75 -12.49 -8.97
CA PRO A 251 -10.94 -11.52 -9.70
C PRO A 251 -9.45 -11.71 -9.43
N MET A 252 -8.65 -11.82 -10.50
CA MET A 252 -7.21 -12.06 -10.45
C MET A 252 -6.76 -13.21 -9.54
N GLY A 253 -7.50 -14.33 -9.47
CA GLY A 253 -7.04 -15.57 -8.82
C GLY A 253 -6.93 -15.48 -7.29
N GLU A 254 -7.81 -14.70 -6.67
CA GLU A 254 -7.75 -14.40 -5.25
C GLU A 254 -8.00 -15.62 -4.35
N ARG A 255 -8.88 -16.55 -4.77
CA ARG A 255 -9.11 -17.78 -4.01
C ARG A 255 -7.88 -18.68 -4.04
N GLU A 256 -7.22 -18.79 -5.19
CA GLU A 256 -5.95 -19.52 -5.33
C GLU A 256 -4.86 -18.90 -4.45
N ARG A 257 -4.82 -17.57 -4.34
CA ARG A 257 -3.92 -16.86 -3.43
C ARG A 257 -4.24 -17.18 -1.97
N ALA A 258 -5.50 -17.10 -1.55
CA ALA A 258 -5.92 -17.43 -0.18
C ALA A 258 -5.54 -18.87 0.19
N VAL A 259 -5.80 -19.84 -0.67
CA VAL A 259 -5.42 -21.25 -0.44
C VAL A 259 -3.90 -21.41 -0.32
N ALA A 260 -3.13 -20.80 -1.21
CA ALA A 260 -1.66 -20.88 -1.18
C ALA A 260 -1.06 -20.22 0.07
N LEU A 261 -1.58 -19.04 0.45
CA LEU A 261 -1.15 -18.32 1.65
C LEU A 261 -1.53 -19.08 2.92
N CYS A 262 -2.70 -19.71 2.96
CA CYS A 262 -3.10 -20.53 4.10
C CYS A 262 -2.30 -21.82 4.25
N ALA A 263 -1.88 -22.44 3.15
CA ALA A 263 -0.93 -23.56 3.21
C ALA A 263 0.40 -23.12 3.85
N LEU A 264 0.90 -21.95 3.46
CA LEU A 264 2.12 -21.38 4.03
C LEU A 264 1.96 -20.99 5.51
N CYS A 265 0.84 -20.35 5.87
CA CYS A 265 0.54 -20.00 7.27
C CYS A 265 0.45 -21.26 8.14
N LYS A 266 -0.11 -22.36 7.63
CA LYS A 266 -0.13 -23.64 8.34
C LYS A 266 1.27 -24.20 8.59
N GLU A 267 2.20 -24.07 7.64
CA GLU A 267 3.61 -24.46 7.83
C GLU A 267 4.29 -23.59 8.90
N TRP A 268 3.89 -22.33 9.01
CA TRP A 268 4.42 -21.36 9.98
C TRP A 268 3.63 -21.32 11.30
N ASP A 269 2.61 -22.16 11.44
CA ASP A 269 1.69 -22.22 12.60
C ASP A 269 1.03 -20.86 12.91
N LEU A 270 0.56 -20.20 11.85
CA LEU A 270 -0.22 -18.96 11.87
C LEU A 270 -1.67 -19.23 11.43
N GLN A 271 -2.60 -18.42 11.92
CA GLN A 271 -4.05 -18.60 11.67
C GLN A 271 -4.53 -17.95 10.37
N GLY A 272 -3.68 -17.18 9.70
CA GLY A 272 -4.01 -16.55 8.42
C GLY A 272 -3.13 -15.34 8.07
N VAL A 273 -3.67 -14.50 7.19
CA VAL A 273 -3.01 -13.30 6.68
C VAL A 273 -3.86 -12.07 6.94
N ILE A 274 -3.26 -10.99 7.45
CA ILE A 274 -3.84 -9.64 7.47
C ILE A 274 -3.24 -8.87 6.30
N ARG A 275 -4.09 -8.19 5.53
CA ARG A 275 -3.69 -7.32 4.41
C ARG A 275 -4.75 -6.24 4.17
N MET A 276 -4.53 -5.35 3.21
CA MET A 276 -5.44 -4.23 2.97
C MET A 276 -5.90 -4.11 1.52
N GLU A 277 -7.21 -4.04 1.32
CA GLU A 277 -7.85 -3.58 0.09
C GLU A 277 -8.41 -2.17 0.34
N ALA A 278 -9.71 -1.93 0.18
CA ALA A 278 -10.32 -0.65 0.53
C ALA A 278 -10.21 -0.39 2.05
N GLY A 279 -10.31 -1.46 2.85
CA GLY A 279 -9.95 -1.49 4.28
C GLY A 279 -9.14 -2.74 4.62
N PHE A 280 -8.78 -2.91 5.89
CA PHE A 280 -8.07 -4.11 6.34
C PHE A 280 -8.99 -5.33 6.30
N GLU A 281 -8.48 -6.41 5.72
CA GLU A 281 -9.12 -7.72 5.63
C GLU A 281 -8.20 -8.80 6.19
N ILE A 282 -8.81 -9.90 6.62
CA ILE A 282 -8.12 -11.08 7.11
C ILE A 282 -8.53 -12.26 6.26
N ILE A 283 -7.55 -12.93 5.65
CA ILE A 283 -7.76 -14.28 5.13
C ILE A 283 -7.63 -15.22 6.33
N LYS A 284 -8.74 -15.74 6.85
CA LYS A 284 -8.75 -16.75 7.91
C LYS A 284 -8.69 -18.14 7.29
N CYS A 285 -7.75 -18.96 7.74
CA CYS A 285 -7.52 -20.27 7.13
C CYS A 285 -8.46 -21.37 7.61
N ASP A 286 -8.96 -21.25 8.83
CA ASP A 286 -9.89 -22.21 9.45
C ASP A 286 -10.81 -21.46 10.41
N PHE A 287 -12.10 -21.38 10.10
CA PHE A 287 -13.07 -20.65 10.94
C PHE A 287 -13.41 -21.39 12.24
N SER A 288 -13.13 -22.70 12.33
CA SER A 288 -13.33 -23.47 13.56
C SER A 288 -12.21 -23.23 14.59
N ASP A 289 -11.07 -22.69 14.15
CA ASP A 289 -9.94 -22.42 15.01
C ASP A 289 -9.94 -20.98 15.54
N GLY A 290 -10.34 -20.82 16.80
CA GLY A 290 -10.15 -19.58 17.56
C GLY A 290 -11.19 -18.49 17.34
N LEU A 291 -12.30 -18.82 16.68
CA LEU A 291 -13.44 -17.94 16.49
C LEU A 291 -14.71 -18.56 17.09
N GLU A 292 -15.54 -17.70 17.68
CA GLU A 292 -16.90 -18.01 18.10
C GLU A 292 -17.86 -17.17 17.25
N ALA A 293 -18.85 -17.80 16.63
CA ALA A 293 -19.91 -17.08 15.92
C ALA A 293 -20.85 -16.42 16.96
N VAL A 294 -20.79 -15.09 17.06
CA VAL A 294 -21.65 -14.32 17.96
C VAL A 294 -23.03 -14.13 17.35
N GLN A 295 -23.08 -13.91 16.04
CA GLN A 295 -24.30 -13.59 15.33
C GLN A 295 -24.22 -13.95 13.85
N VAL A 296 -25.30 -14.49 13.31
CA VAL A 296 -25.51 -14.66 11.86
C VAL A 296 -26.88 -14.11 11.52
N LEU A 297 -26.92 -13.01 10.75
CA LEU A 297 -28.18 -12.39 10.34
C LEU A 297 -28.34 -12.35 8.83
N GLN A 298 -29.49 -12.82 8.38
CA GLN A 298 -29.94 -12.63 7.00
C GLN A 298 -30.09 -11.13 6.69
N ARG A 299 -29.60 -10.71 5.53
CA ARG A 299 -29.77 -9.35 5.01
C ARG A 299 -31.06 -9.25 4.18
N PRO A 300 -31.67 -8.05 4.09
CA PRO A 300 -32.89 -7.87 3.31
C PRO A 300 -32.71 -8.30 1.86
N ASP A 301 -33.78 -8.84 1.28
CA ASP A 301 -33.81 -9.20 -0.13
C ASP A 301 -33.66 -7.95 -1.00
N LYS A 302 -33.18 -8.16 -2.23
CA LYS A 302 -32.95 -7.06 -3.18
C LYS A 302 -34.20 -6.18 -3.40
N GLN A 303 -35.39 -6.77 -3.28
CA GLN A 303 -36.68 -6.09 -3.46
C GLN A 303 -37.05 -5.22 -2.24
N ASP A 304 -36.63 -5.62 -1.04
CA ASP A 304 -36.87 -4.91 0.22
C ASP A 304 -35.76 -3.89 0.54
N ARG A 305 -34.61 -4.02 -0.11
CA ARG A 305 -33.54 -3.01 -0.11
C ARG A 305 -34.01 -1.81 -0.92
N GLY A 306 -34.77 -0.91 -0.28
CA GLY A 306 -35.23 0.33 -0.91
C GLY A 306 -34.09 1.07 -1.60
N GLY A 307 -34.07 1.07 -2.94
CA GLY A 307 -33.25 1.88 -3.86
C GLY A 307 -31.72 1.97 -3.67
N GLY A 308 -31.18 1.50 -2.56
CA GLY A 308 -29.91 1.96 -2.00
C GLY A 308 -29.09 0.84 -1.37
N GLY A 309 -29.26 -0.40 -1.83
CA GLY A 309 -28.41 -1.52 -1.41
C GLY A 309 -26.97 -1.36 -1.89
N GLY A 310 -26.17 -0.57 -1.16
CA GLY A 310 -24.73 -0.71 -0.94
C GLY A 310 -23.86 -1.09 -2.15
N GLY A 311 -24.07 -0.54 -3.34
CA GLY A 311 -23.18 -0.73 -4.48
C GLY A 311 -21.91 0.11 -4.38
N GLY A 312 -21.15 0.00 -3.27
CA GLY A 312 -19.90 0.74 -3.06
C GLY A 312 -18.64 -0.04 -3.46
N GLY A 313 -18.75 -1.35 -3.64
CA GLY A 313 -17.63 -2.21 -4.03
C GLY A 313 -18.04 -3.16 -5.13
N GLY A 314 -17.60 -2.86 -6.34
CA GLY A 314 -17.48 -3.80 -7.45
C GLY A 314 -18.75 -4.12 -8.25
N GLY A 315 -18.79 -3.64 -9.49
CA GLY A 315 -19.56 -4.25 -10.57
C GLY A 315 -20.54 -3.31 -11.29
N GLY A 316 -20.13 -2.81 -12.46
CA GLY A 316 -21.06 -2.42 -13.52
C GLY A 316 -21.09 -0.94 -13.91
N GLY A 317 -19.93 -0.34 -14.17
CA GLY A 317 -19.86 0.85 -15.02
C GLY A 317 -19.62 0.43 -16.47
N GLY A 318 -20.68 0.20 -17.24
CA GLY A 318 -20.63 0.60 -18.66
C GLY A 318 -20.37 2.12 -18.73
N PRO A 319 -20.12 2.70 -19.92
CA PRO A 319 -19.70 4.10 -20.04
C PRO A 319 -20.86 5.08 -19.74
N HIS A 320 -21.32 5.13 -18.49
CA HIS A 320 -22.26 6.10 -17.96
C HIS A 320 -22.00 6.32 -16.46
N ARG A 321 -21.11 7.30 -16.19
CA ARG A 321 -21.25 8.38 -15.20
C ARG A 321 -22.45 8.23 -14.25
N ARG A 322 -22.23 7.75 -13.02
CA ARG A 322 -23.21 7.92 -11.92
C ARG A 322 -22.56 8.43 -10.64
N LYS A 323 -23.03 9.62 -10.20
CA LYS A 323 -22.71 10.32 -8.95
C LYS A 323 -22.73 9.33 -7.78
N TRP A 324 -21.79 9.45 -6.85
CA TRP A 324 -21.80 8.62 -5.65
C TRP A 324 -23.13 8.81 -4.92
N THR A 325 -23.74 7.69 -4.55
CA THR A 325 -24.93 7.71 -3.71
C THR A 325 -24.53 7.99 -2.26
N LEU A 326 -25.48 8.42 -1.42
CA LEU A 326 -25.21 8.56 0.02
C LEU A 326 -24.64 7.26 0.62
N ASN A 327 -25.10 6.10 0.17
CA ASN A 327 -24.57 4.81 0.64
C ASN A 327 -23.13 4.54 0.18
N SER A 328 -22.72 5.06 -0.98
CA SER A 328 -21.33 5.00 -1.43
C SER A 328 -20.43 5.86 -0.53
N VAL A 329 -20.92 7.06 -0.16
CA VAL A 329 -20.22 7.97 0.76
C VAL A 329 -20.15 7.37 2.16
N GLU A 330 -21.23 6.79 2.69
CA GLU A 330 -21.24 6.17 4.02
C GLU A 330 -20.41 4.88 4.06
N TYR A 331 -20.34 4.12 2.97
CA TYR A 331 -19.38 3.02 2.85
C TYR A 331 -17.93 3.53 2.95
N ALA A 332 -17.60 4.54 2.13
CA ALA A 332 -16.27 5.15 2.14
C ALA A 332 -15.96 5.79 3.51
N ARG A 333 -16.94 6.41 4.18
CA ARG A 333 -16.85 6.90 5.55
C ARG A 333 -16.48 5.77 6.50
N GLY A 334 -17.29 4.71 6.56
CA GLY A 334 -17.08 3.58 7.47
C GLY A 334 -15.68 2.98 7.34
N ILE A 335 -15.19 2.78 6.12
CA ILE A 335 -13.84 2.25 5.93
C ILE A 335 -12.75 3.30 6.18
N SER A 336 -12.98 4.61 6.00
CA SER A 336 -11.97 5.68 6.15
C SER A 336 -11.88 6.30 7.55
N GLU A 337 -12.88 6.10 8.40
CA GLU A 337 -12.87 6.51 9.82
C GLU A 337 -11.61 5.99 10.57
N ARG A 338 -10.99 4.93 10.04
CA ARG A 338 -9.82 4.25 10.61
C ARG A 338 -8.52 4.52 9.85
N TYR A 339 -8.45 5.64 9.12
CA TYR A 339 -7.26 6.05 8.37
C TYR A 339 -5.97 6.04 9.18
N GLN A 340 -6.03 6.46 10.43
CA GLN A 340 -4.86 6.56 11.31
C GLN A 340 -4.65 5.33 12.21
N GLY A 341 -5.45 4.27 12.02
CA GLY A 341 -5.31 3.01 12.74
C GLY A 341 -6.64 2.28 12.91
N ILE A 342 -6.56 0.97 13.06
CA ILE A 342 -7.72 0.09 13.24
C ILE A 342 -8.37 0.16 14.63
N GLY A 343 -8.00 1.09 15.51
CA GLY A 343 -8.64 1.29 16.82
C GLY A 343 -8.48 0.17 17.86
N ALA A 344 -8.64 0.55 19.15
CA ALA A 344 -8.84 -0.33 20.31
C ALA A 344 -7.86 -1.52 20.45
N SER A 345 -6.61 -1.39 20.01
CA SER A 345 -5.60 -2.46 20.06
C SER A 345 -6.09 -3.80 19.48
N ARG A 346 -7.02 -3.75 18.49
CA ARG A 346 -7.63 -4.93 17.85
C ARG A 346 -6.59 -5.81 17.11
N THR A 347 -5.43 -5.25 16.82
CA THR A 347 -4.24 -5.97 16.36
C THR A 347 -3.00 -5.33 16.95
N LEU A 348 -2.09 -6.16 17.42
CA LEU A 348 -0.79 -5.79 17.95
C LEU A 348 0.28 -6.25 16.96
N VAL A 349 1.05 -5.32 16.41
CA VAL A 349 2.13 -5.60 15.47
C VAL A 349 3.44 -5.77 16.24
N ASP A 350 4.15 -6.88 16.02
CA ASP A 350 5.51 -7.05 16.53
C ASP A 350 6.51 -6.44 15.54
N TYR A 351 6.87 -5.17 15.71
CA TYR A 351 7.83 -4.49 14.84
C TYR A 351 9.22 -5.14 14.86
N SER A 352 9.59 -5.79 15.96
CA SER A 352 10.85 -6.53 16.07
C SER A 352 10.85 -7.84 15.27
N SER A 353 9.71 -8.21 14.66
CA SER A 353 9.56 -9.30 13.68
C SER A 353 9.57 -8.84 12.22
N MET A 354 9.80 -7.54 11.97
CA MET A 354 9.77 -6.99 10.61
C MET A 354 10.77 -7.70 9.70
N VAL A 355 10.28 -8.21 8.58
CA VAL A 355 11.11 -8.62 7.44
C VAL A 355 10.70 -7.78 6.26
N SER A 356 11.65 -7.09 5.64
CA SER A 356 11.36 -6.17 4.54
C SER A 356 12.35 -6.35 3.40
N ALA A 357 11.88 -6.29 2.16
CA ALA A 357 12.76 -6.26 1.00
C ALA A 357 13.72 -5.04 1.05
N PHE A 358 13.36 -3.99 1.80
CA PHE A 358 14.20 -2.83 2.06
C PHE A 358 15.46 -3.14 2.90
N PHE A 359 15.56 -4.31 3.52
CA PHE A 359 16.76 -4.73 4.26
C PHE A 359 17.82 -5.42 3.40
N TYR A 360 17.50 -5.82 2.16
CA TYR A 360 18.36 -6.66 1.31
C TYR A 360 18.90 -5.90 0.11
N PRO A 361 20.16 -6.05 -0.30
CA PRO A 361 20.73 -5.35 -1.45
C PRO A 361 20.19 -5.89 -2.79
N VAL A 362 18.89 -5.66 -3.05
CA VAL A 362 18.14 -6.10 -4.24
C VAL A 362 17.59 -4.91 -5.00
N ASP A 363 17.39 -5.08 -6.31
CA ASP A 363 16.80 -4.06 -7.17
C ASP A 363 15.27 -4.01 -7.00
N LEU A 364 14.79 -2.93 -6.37
CA LEU A 364 13.36 -2.67 -6.17
C LEU A 364 12.80 -1.63 -7.15
N SER A 365 13.55 -1.27 -8.19
CA SER A 365 13.17 -0.24 -9.14
C SER A 365 11.87 -0.59 -9.87
N ASN A 366 11.01 0.40 -10.07
CA ASN A 366 9.82 0.21 -10.89
C ASN A 366 10.20 0.16 -12.38
N PRO A 367 9.87 -0.91 -13.13
CA PRO A 367 10.03 -0.92 -14.58
C PRO A 367 9.12 0.08 -15.29
N ASP A 368 8.03 0.58 -14.66
CA ASP A 368 7.25 1.70 -15.19
C ASP A 368 7.91 3.04 -14.81
N PRO A 369 8.50 3.78 -15.77
CA PRO A 369 9.18 5.04 -15.49
C PRO A 369 8.24 6.16 -15.05
N ARG A 370 6.91 5.98 -15.17
CA ARG A 370 5.91 6.95 -14.68
C ARG A 370 5.68 6.85 -13.19
N ARG A 371 6.03 5.72 -12.57
CA ARG A 371 5.82 5.45 -11.14
C ARG A 371 7.11 5.00 -10.43
N PRO A 372 8.23 5.75 -10.54
CA PRO A 372 9.46 5.41 -9.84
C PRO A 372 9.32 5.45 -8.31
N ASP A 373 8.24 6.07 -7.81
CA ASP A 373 7.84 6.12 -6.41
C ASP A 373 7.30 4.79 -5.86
N LEU A 374 6.97 3.83 -6.74
CA LEU A 374 6.38 2.56 -6.35
C LEU A 374 7.39 1.42 -6.46
N PRO A 375 7.94 0.90 -5.35
CA PRO A 375 8.91 -0.18 -5.40
C PRO A 375 8.27 -1.44 -5.98
N ARG A 376 9.05 -2.28 -6.67
CA ARG A 376 8.60 -3.53 -7.30
C ARG A 376 9.53 -4.69 -6.98
N LEU A 377 9.00 -5.91 -6.95
CA LEU A 377 9.80 -7.14 -6.82
C LEU A 377 10.07 -7.83 -8.16
N SER A 378 9.52 -7.31 -9.25
CA SER A 378 9.59 -7.91 -10.59
C SER A 378 11.01 -8.10 -11.13
N SER A 379 11.97 -7.32 -10.65
CA SER A 379 13.39 -7.36 -11.06
C SER A 379 14.26 -8.21 -10.12
N VAL A 380 13.73 -8.64 -8.97
CA VAL A 380 14.47 -9.44 -7.98
C VAL A 380 14.54 -10.90 -8.46
N SER A 381 15.71 -11.53 -8.34
CA SER A 381 15.88 -12.91 -8.79
C SER A 381 15.04 -13.89 -7.96
N ALA A 382 14.59 -14.99 -8.57
CA ALA A 382 13.84 -16.02 -7.86
C ALA A 382 14.64 -16.66 -6.70
N ALA A 383 15.97 -16.72 -6.83
CA ALA A 383 16.85 -17.23 -5.79
C ALA A 383 16.90 -16.27 -4.59
N ASP A 384 17.00 -14.96 -4.84
CA ASP A 384 16.98 -13.93 -3.81
C ASP A 384 15.63 -13.86 -3.09
N LEU A 385 14.53 -13.90 -3.84
CA LEU A 385 13.18 -13.97 -3.26
C LEU A 385 13.00 -15.20 -2.37
N ALA A 386 13.55 -16.35 -2.77
CA ALA A 386 13.50 -17.56 -1.96
C ALA A 386 14.32 -17.44 -0.66
N LEU A 387 15.45 -16.72 -0.68
CA LEU A 387 16.23 -16.41 0.52
C LEU A 387 15.46 -15.48 1.45
N ILE A 388 14.84 -14.41 0.94
CA ILE A 388 14.01 -13.51 1.76
C ILE A 388 12.82 -14.27 2.37
N LYS A 389 12.14 -15.13 1.60
CA LYS A 389 11.05 -15.98 2.14
C LYS A 389 11.55 -16.93 3.23
N LYS A 390 12.75 -17.48 3.08
CA LYS A 390 13.36 -18.36 4.09
C LYS A 390 13.63 -17.60 5.38
N ASP A 391 14.19 -16.39 5.28
CA ASP A 391 14.44 -15.53 6.45
C ASP A 391 13.13 -15.15 7.15
N LEU A 392 12.08 -14.83 6.39
CA LEU A 392 10.73 -14.60 6.91
C LEU A 392 10.22 -15.80 7.73
N GLY A 393 10.35 -17.02 7.21
CA GLY A 393 9.98 -18.23 7.94
C GLY A 393 10.78 -18.42 9.24
N ALA A 394 12.07 -18.07 9.23
CA ALA A 394 12.92 -18.15 10.43
C ALA A 394 12.51 -17.13 11.50
N VAL A 395 12.25 -15.88 11.12
CA VAL A 395 11.78 -14.82 12.03
C VAL A 395 10.41 -15.17 12.61
N ILE A 396 9.49 -15.68 11.79
CA ILE A 396 8.18 -16.14 12.29
C ILE A 396 8.35 -17.27 13.30
N ALA A 397 9.20 -18.27 13.00
CA ALA A 397 9.43 -19.39 13.91
C ALA A 397 10.02 -18.95 15.25
N GLU A 398 10.88 -17.93 15.26
CA GLU A 398 11.48 -17.35 16.48
C GLU A 398 10.47 -16.53 17.29
N ARG A 399 9.60 -15.75 16.61
CA ARG A 399 8.83 -14.68 17.27
C ARG A 399 7.33 -14.97 17.43
N ARG A 400 6.82 -16.05 16.84
CA ARG A 400 5.46 -16.53 17.11
C ARG A 400 5.32 -16.99 18.56
N GLY A 401 4.13 -16.81 19.13
CA GLY A 401 3.76 -17.18 20.50
C GLY A 401 3.33 -16.02 21.42
N PRO A 402 2.79 -16.32 22.61
CA PRO A 402 2.18 -15.33 23.51
C PRO A 402 3.17 -14.41 24.23
N SER A 403 4.45 -14.79 24.30
CA SER A 403 5.50 -14.09 25.06
C SER A 403 5.86 -12.71 24.49
N THR A 404 5.48 -12.40 23.26
CA THR A 404 5.73 -11.11 22.60
C THR A 404 4.66 -10.04 22.91
N LEU A 405 3.56 -10.40 23.58
CA LEU A 405 2.40 -9.51 23.80
C LEU A 405 2.42 -8.73 25.12
N SER A 406 3.23 -9.13 26.09
CA SER A 406 3.07 -8.67 27.48
C SER A 406 3.71 -7.29 27.76
N GLY A 407 4.27 -6.58 26.78
CA GLY A 407 5.02 -5.33 27.01
C GLY A 407 6.24 -5.47 27.93
N SER A 408 6.49 -6.66 28.47
CA SER A 408 7.57 -7.04 29.39
C SER A 408 8.72 -7.74 28.67
N GLY A 409 8.63 -7.90 27.34
CA GLY A 409 9.51 -8.72 26.51
C GLY A 409 10.28 -7.92 25.46
N GLY A 410 10.94 -6.83 25.84
CA GLY A 410 12.01 -6.19 25.04
C GLY A 410 11.66 -5.59 23.67
N ALA A 411 10.44 -5.74 23.14
CA ALA A 411 10.07 -5.24 21.82
C ALA A 411 9.99 -3.70 21.81
N VAL A 412 10.57 -3.09 20.78
CA VAL A 412 10.61 -1.64 20.63
C VAL A 412 9.31 -1.15 19.98
N ASP A 413 8.65 -0.15 20.59
CA ASP A 413 7.52 0.54 19.98
C ASP A 413 7.97 1.52 18.88
N TRP A 414 8.36 0.95 17.74
CA TRP A 414 8.85 1.69 16.59
C TRP A 414 7.80 2.64 16.00
N GLN A 415 6.51 2.27 16.08
CA GLN A 415 5.45 3.14 15.59
C GLN A 415 5.27 4.35 16.51
N GLY A 416 5.31 4.19 17.84
CA GLY A 416 5.31 5.31 18.78
C GLY A 416 6.51 6.25 18.59
N VAL A 417 7.71 5.72 18.35
CA VAL A 417 8.89 6.54 17.99
C VAL A 417 8.65 7.33 16.71
N SER A 418 8.12 6.67 15.67
CA SER A 418 7.81 7.33 14.39
C SER A 418 6.76 8.44 14.55
N ASP A 419 5.74 8.24 15.39
CA ASP A 419 4.69 9.22 15.66
C ASP A 419 5.24 10.48 16.33
N MET A 420 6.15 10.31 17.29
CA MET A 420 6.80 11.45 17.96
C MET A 420 7.63 12.28 16.97
N ILE A 421 8.34 11.63 16.06
CA ILE A 421 9.14 12.30 15.02
C ILE A 421 8.22 13.02 14.02
N VAL A 422 7.23 12.34 13.46
CA VAL A 422 6.28 12.93 12.49
C VAL A 422 5.49 14.07 13.12
N GLY A 423 4.97 13.89 14.34
CA GLY A 423 4.22 14.91 15.07
C GLY A 423 5.05 16.14 15.43
N ARG A 424 6.36 15.98 15.68
CA ARG A 424 7.26 17.11 15.93
C ARG A 424 7.51 17.92 14.67
N TYR A 425 7.81 17.26 13.55
CA TYR A 425 8.42 17.92 12.39
C TYR A 425 7.49 18.14 11.20
N ALA A 426 6.56 17.24 10.89
CA ALA A 426 5.88 17.20 9.59
C ALA A 426 5.14 18.52 9.26
N ASP A 427 4.22 18.93 10.12
CA ASP A 427 3.39 20.12 9.89
C ASP A 427 4.26 21.40 9.84
N ARG A 428 5.37 21.44 10.59
CA ARG A 428 6.31 22.57 10.63
C ARG A 428 7.19 22.65 9.39
N ILE A 429 7.70 21.51 8.91
CA ILE A 429 8.44 21.42 7.64
C ILE A 429 7.54 21.89 6.50
N GLN A 430 6.31 21.40 6.43
CA GLN A 430 5.36 21.80 5.39
C GLN A 430 5.02 23.29 5.47
N PHE A 431 4.81 23.82 6.68
CA PHE A 431 4.60 25.25 6.89
C PHE A 431 5.79 26.09 6.40
N MET A 432 7.02 25.71 6.77
CA MET A 432 8.24 26.39 6.32
C MET A 432 8.41 26.34 4.80
N ALA A 433 8.14 25.20 4.17
CA ALA A 433 8.24 25.05 2.72
C ALA A 433 7.18 25.89 1.97
N GLN A 434 5.92 25.84 2.41
CA GLN A 434 4.79 26.25 1.57
C GLN A 434 4.07 27.54 2.01
N LYS A 435 4.17 27.93 3.29
CA LYS A 435 3.28 28.95 3.88
C LYS A 435 3.99 30.12 4.55
N ILE A 436 5.28 30.03 4.84
CA ILE A 436 6.05 31.15 5.40
C ILE A 436 6.34 32.18 4.32
N ASP A 437 6.05 33.45 4.57
CA ASP A 437 6.27 34.53 3.58
C ASP A 437 7.30 35.58 4.03
N SER A 438 7.92 35.38 5.20
CA SER A 438 8.94 36.30 5.73
C SER A 438 10.14 35.57 6.34
N MET A 439 11.31 36.22 6.26
CA MET A 439 12.56 35.74 6.87
C MET A 439 12.45 35.61 8.40
N GLU A 440 11.75 36.55 9.03
CA GLU A 440 11.55 36.56 10.48
C GLU A 440 10.80 35.31 10.94
N GLN A 441 9.69 34.96 10.27
CA GLN A 441 8.94 33.74 10.57
C GLN A 441 9.77 32.47 10.33
N MET A 442 10.55 32.42 9.24
CA MET A 442 11.44 31.28 8.98
C MET A 442 12.46 31.11 10.11
N THR A 443 13.10 32.20 10.53
CA THR A 443 14.10 32.21 11.60
C THR A 443 13.49 31.75 12.92
N GLN A 444 12.33 32.31 13.31
CA GLN A 444 11.61 31.90 14.52
C GLN A 444 11.26 30.41 14.52
N MET A 445 10.82 29.86 13.38
CA MET A 445 10.47 28.44 13.25
C MET A 445 11.69 27.52 13.37
N VAL A 446 12.80 27.88 12.73
CA VAL A 446 14.04 27.12 12.77
C VAL A 446 14.65 27.17 14.17
N ASP A 447 14.69 28.34 14.81
CA ASP A 447 15.18 28.48 16.18
C ASP A 447 14.30 27.71 17.17
N PHE A 448 12.97 27.72 17.01
CA PHE A 448 12.08 26.90 17.83
C PHE A 448 12.36 25.39 17.71
N LEU A 449 12.80 24.93 16.55
CA LEU A 449 13.13 23.54 16.28
C LEU A 449 14.55 23.16 16.72
N LEU A 450 15.50 24.09 16.72
CA LEU A 450 16.94 23.78 16.90
C LEU A 450 17.54 24.23 18.22
N THR A 451 17.03 25.29 18.85
CA THR A 451 17.63 25.87 20.07
C THR A 451 17.76 24.85 21.19
N LEU A 452 16.81 23.91 21.31
CA LEU A 452 16.87 22.84 22.32
C LEU A 452 18.05 21.87 22.17
N TYR A 453 18.72 21.87 21.02
CA TYR A 453 19.87 21.02 20.73
C TYR A 453 21.19 21.79 20.73
N ILE A 454 21.18 23.10 20.91
CA ILE A 454 22.38 23.95 20.95
C ILE A 454 22.73 24.22 22.42
N ASP A 455 23.99 23.97 22.79
CA ASP A 455 24.48 24.25 24.13
C ASP A 455 25.04 25.68 24.17
N TYR A 456 24.26 26.62 24.71
CA TYR A 456 24.63 28.02 24.84
C TYR A 456 25.53 28.32 26.05
N SER A 457 25.93 27.31 26.83
CA SER A 457 26.96 27.49 27.85
C SER A 457 28.36 27.66 27.26
N GLU A 458 28.56 27.20 26.02
CA GLU A 458 29.77 27.40 25.24
C GLU A 458 29.75 28.79 24.57
N ALA A 459 30.90 29.48 24.57
CA ALA A 459 31.03 30.77 23.88
C ALA A 459 30.81 30.65 22.36
N GLU A 460 31.20 29.50 21.78
CA GLU A 460 31.01 29.15 20.38
C GLU A 460 30.41 27.75 20.29
N PRO A 461 29.06 27.62 20.30
CA PRO A 461 28.41 26.32 20.33
C PRO A 461 28.76 25.45 19.12
N SER A 462 29.20 24.22 19.38
CA SER A 462 29.57 23.28 18.30
C SER A 462 28.35 22.83 17.47
N LYS A 463 28.26 23.30 16.22
CA LYS A 463 27.24 22.86 15.26
C LYS A 463 27.24 21.34 15.04
N PRO A 464 28.38 20.66 14.81
CA PRO A 464 28.38 19.20 14.69
C PRO A 464 27.81 18.48 15.91
N ALA A 465 28.11 18.95 17.13
CA ALA A 465 27.56 18.38 18.36
C ALA A 465 26.05 18.64 18.49
N ALA A 466 25.58 19.82 18.08
CA ALA A 466 24.15 20.15 18.08
C ALA A 466 23.35 19.32 17.06
N VAL A 467 23.89 19.11 15.86
CA VAL A 467 23.32 18.21 14.84
C VAL A 467 23.23 16.79 15.39
N GLN A 468 24.28 16.30 16.05
CA GLN A 468 24.30 14.97 16.65
C GLN A 468 23.21 14.82 17.73
N ARG A 469 23.09 15.78 18.66
CA ARG A 469 22.03 15.77 19.69
C ARG A 469 20.64 15.76 19.07
N CYS A 470 20.41 16.57 18.03
CA CYS A 470 19.15 16.62 17.30
C CYS A 470 18.79 15.27 16.68
N ARG A 471 19.75 14.64 15.99
CA ARG A 471 19.55 13.34 15.32
C ARG A 471 19.24 12.25 16.33
N ASP A 472 20.01 12.19 17.41
CA ASP A 472 19.98 11.06 18.33
C ASP A 472 18.83 11.16 19.35
N PHE A 473 18.19 12.34 19.49
CA PHE A 473 17.22 12.64 20.55
C PHE A 473 16.11 11.59 20.71
N TYR A 474 15.31 11.35 19.65
CA TYR A 474 14.20 10.40 19.68
C TYR A 474 14.64 8.92 19.62
N LEU A 475 15.91 8.66 19.30
CA LEU A 475 16.47 7.31 19.23
C LEU A 475 17.28 6.93 20.47
N SER A 476 17.51 7.89 21.37
CA SER A 476 18.34 7.71 22.57
C SER A 476 17.79 6.67 23.55
N THR A 477 16.47 6.49 23.57
CA THR A 477 15.79 5.51 24.43
C THR A 477 15.52 4.18 23.73
N VAL A 478 15.93 4.05 22.47
CA VAL A 478 15.70 2.83 21.68
C VAL A 478 16.86 1.86 21.90
N HIS A 479 16.52 0.66 22.37
CA HIS A 479 17.46 -0.43 22.60
C HIS A 479 17.10 -1.60 21.67
N PRO A 480 17.74 -1.71 20.49
CA PRO A 480 17.49 -2.80 19.57
C PRO A 480 17.72 -4.16 20.22
N VAL A 481 16.76 -5.08 20.09
CA VAL A 481 16.87 -6.46 20.59
C VAL A 481 16.95 -7.48 19.46
N THR A 482 16.41 -7.18 18.28
CA THR A 482 16.50 -8.04 17.10
C THR A 482 17.31 -7.40 15.97
N GLU A 483 17.66 -8.23 14.98
CA GLU A 483 18.23 -7.75 13.72
C GLU A 483 17.28 -6.76 13.02
N ALA A 484 15.97 -7.01 13.08
CA ALA A 484 14.97 -6.08 12.53
C ALA A 484 15.02 -4.72 13.24
N ASP A 485 15.08 -4.68 14.57
CA ASP A 485 15.21 -3.40 15.30
C ASP A 485 16.47 -2.65 14.91
N ARG A 486 17.58 -3.36 14.75
CA ARG A 486 18.87 -2.80 14.37
C ARG A 486 18.79 -2.14 12.99
N LEU A 487 18.14 -2.79 12.03
CA LEU A 487 17.93 -2.29 10.67
C LEU A 487 16.91 -1.15 10.61
N ILE A 488 15.82 -1.23 11.37
CA ILE A 488 14.85 -0.13 11.53
C ILE A 488 15.56 1.10 12.12
N LYS A 489 16.36 0.92 13.18
CA LYS A 489 17.16 1.99 13.77
C LYS A 489 18.09 2.65 12.75
N ALA A 490 18.78 1.85 11.93
CA ALA A 490 19.66 2.37 10.90
C ALA A 490 18.92 3.24 9.86
N GLY A 491 17.70 2.87 9.47
CA GLY A 491 16.84 3.68 8.61
C GLY A 491 16.35 4.97 9.29
N PHE A 492 15.94 4.88 10.56
CA PHE A 492 15.49 6.03 11.35
C PHE A 492 16.62 7.04 11.62
N GLU A 493 17.85 6.57 11.82
CA GLU A 493 19.04 7.43 11.93
C GLU A 493 19.25 8.26 10.66
N VAL A 494 19.00 7.70 9.47
CA VAL A 494 19.10 8.42 8.20
C VAL A 494 18.03 9.51 8.11
N VAL A 495 16.79 9.18 8.47
CA VAL A 495 15.67 10.14 8.46
C VAL A 495 15.91 11.30 9.43
N THR A 496 16.26 11.00 10.68
CA THR A 496 16.52 12.01 11.71
C THR A 496 17.76 12.85 11.37
N ASN A 497 18.80 12.23 10.80
CA ASN A 497 19.96 12.96 10.31
C ASN A 497 19.57 13.96 9.23
N GLN A 498 18.82 13.54 8.20
CA GLN A 498 18.41 14.42 7.11
C GLN A 498 17.55 15.59 7.59
N ILE A 499 16.62 15.35 8.52
CA ILE A 499 15.82 16.42 9.15
C ILE A 499 16.73 17.44 9.82
N CYS A 500 17.60 16.98 10.71
CA CYS A 500 18.46 17.86 11.50
C CYS A 500 19.45 18.63 10.63
N THR A 501 20.12 17.97 9.68
CA THR A 501 21.06 18.65 8.78
C THR A 501 20.38 19.70 7.92
N SER A 502 19.19 19.41 7.37
CA SER A 502 18.43 20.37 6.57
C SER A 502 17.96 21.58 7.40
N LEU A 503 17.53 21.37 8.65
CA LEU A 503 17.16 22.48 9.53
C LEU A 503 18.36 23.38 9.85
N PHE A 504 19.53 22.78 10.14
CA PHE A 504 20.75 23.54 10.40
C PHE A 504 21.29 24.25 9.14
N GLU A 505 21.13 23.65 7.96
CA GLU A 505 21.43 24.32 6.68
C GLU A 505 20.54 25.56 6.49
N VAL A 506 19.24 25.45 6.75
CA VAL A 506 18.35 26.62 6.74
C VAL A 506 18.82 27.66 7.74
N ARG A 507 19.21 27.27 8.95
CA ARG A 507 19.71 28.21 9.96
C ARG A 507 20.94 28.99 9.47
N ASP A 508 21.89 28.32 8.79
CA ASP A 508 23.08 28.98 8.24
C ASP A 508 22.68 30.01 7.17
N LEU A 509 21.78 29.64 6.24
CA LEU A 509 21.28 30.55 5.20
C LEU A 509 20.65 31.83 5.77
N LEU A 510 20.07 31.76 6.97
CA LEU A 510 19.43 32.89 7.65
C LEU A 510 20.40 33.69 8.54
N THR A 511 21.53 33.10 8.95
CA THR A 511 22.48 33.69 9.92
C THR A 511 23.77 34.19 9.27
N GLU A 512 24.19 33.65 8.12
CA GLU A 512 25.41 34.03 7.39
C GLU A 512 25.35 35.45 6.76
N THR A 513 24.41 36.30 7.15
CA THR A 513 24.34 37.66 6.63
C THR A 513 24.66 38.75 7.63
N SER A 514 25.62 39.59 7.22
CA SER A 514 26.05 40.78 7.94
C SER A 514 24.88 41.60 8.50
N PRO A 515 25.02 42.16 9.71
CA PRO A 515 24.00 43.00 10.32
C PRO A 515 23.79 44.24 9.45
N GLY A 516 22.71 44.26 8.66
CA GLY A 516 22.33 45.41 7.84
C GLY A 516 21.50 45.11 6.59
N SER A 517 21.62 43.92 5.98
CA SER A 517 20.74 43.49 4.88
C SER A 517 20.83 41.98 4.65
N LEU A 518 19.84 41.21 5.13
CA LEU A 518 19.69 39.81 4.72
C LEU A 518 19.42 39.78 3.20
N PRO A 519 19.97 38.83 2.44
CA PRO A 519 19.86 38.82 0.99
C PRO A 519 18.46 38.38 0.60
N MET A 520 17.88 38.99 -0.44
CA MET A 520 16.56 38.61 -0.96
C MET A 520 16.46 37.13 -1.37
N TRP A 521 17.58 36.43 -1.56
CA TRP A 521 17.63 35.03 -1.99
C TRP A 521 17.55 34.02 -0.84
N ALA A 522 17.78 34.42 0.42
CA ALA A 522 17.88 33.50 1.55
C ALA A 522 16.56 32.78 1.85
N LEU A 523 15.42 33.50 1.87
CA LEU A 523 14.10 32.88 2.08
C LEU A 523 13.74 31.88 0.97
N PRO A 524 13.86 32.23 -0.33
CA PRO A 524 13.70 31.24 -1.41
C PRO A 524 14.60 30.01 -1.26
N ALA A 525 15.88 30.18 -0.93
CA ALA A 525 16.80 29.06 -0.73
C ALA A 525 16.40 28.17 0.45
N ALA A 526 16.02 28.77 1.58
CA ALA A 526 15.49 28.04 2.73
C ALA A 526 14.24 27.21 2.39
N LYS A 527 13.31 27.78 1.61
CA LYS A 527 12.14 27.05 1.11
C LYS A 527 12.51 25.87 0.22
N VAL A 528 13.53 26.01 -0.63
CA VAL A 528 14.03 24.90 -1.46
C VAL A 528 14.54 23.76 -0.59
N VAL A 529 15.37 24.04 0.42
CA VAL A 529 15.87 23.01 1.36
C VAL A 529 14.71 22.28 2.06
N MET A 530 13.66 23.00 2.48
CA MET A 530 12.49 22.39 3.11
C MET A 530 11.64 21.58 2.12
N HIS A 531 11.53 22.01 0.86
CA HIS A 531 10.87 21.23 -0.19
C HIS A 531 11.62 19.94 -0.52
N ASP A 532 12.95 20.00 -0.61
CA ASP A 532 13.79 18.83 -0.83
C ASP A 532 13.70 17.85 0.34
N LEU A 533 13.65 18.36 1.57
CA LEU A 533 13.38 17.55 2.76
C LEU A 533 12.01 16.87 2.70
N MET A 534 10.95 17.57 2.29
CA MET A 534 9.63 16.95 2.10
C MET A 534 9.67 15.83 1.05
N LYS A 535 10.39 16.06 -0.06
CA LYS A 535 10.56 15.09 -1.14
C LYS A 535 11.33 13.85 -0.70
N PHE A 536 12.34 14.03 0.16
CA PHE A 536 13.11 12.92 0.73
C PHE A 536 12.27 12.10 1.72
N LEU A 537 11.53 12.76 2.61
CA LEU A 537 10.76 12.08 3.66
C LEU A 537 9.55 11.34 3.11
N GLN A 538 8.90 11.91 2.09
CA GLN A 538 7.66 11.40 1.49
C GLN A 538 6.57 11.07 2.50
N TRP A 539 6.55 11.76 3.65
CA TRP A 539 5.57 11.47 4.68
C TRP A 539 4.15 11.73 4.18
N THR A 540 3.29 10.74 4.39
CA THR A 540 1.86 10.82 4.05
C THR A 540 1.12 11.91 4.83
N ARG A 541 1.73 12.40 5.93
CA ARG A 541 1.27 13.54 6.70
C ARG A 541 1.18 14.83 5.86
N PHE A 542 2.03 15.00 4.85
CA PHE A 542 2.01 16.18 3.97
C PHE A 542 0.78 16.25 3.06
N LYS A 543 0.06 15.13 2.89
CA LYS A 543 -1.15 15.02 2.07
C LYS A 543 -2.46 15.06 2.88
N ARG A 544 -2.41 15.31 4.19
CA ARG A 544 -3.60 15.23 5.07
C ARG A 544 -4.67 16.24 4.63
N CYS A 545 -5.93 15.81 4.57
CA CYS A 545 -7.06 16.72 4.40
C CYS A 545 -7.18 17.71 5.57
N PRO A 546 -7.80 18.89 5.36
CA PRO A 546 -8.36 19.64 6.47
C PRO A 546 -9.44 18.81 7.19
N PRO A 547 -9.82 19.18 8.43
CA PRO A 547 -11.00 18.61 9.06
C PRO A 547 -12.23 18.81 8.17
N CYS A 548 -12.86 17.72 7.75
CA CYS A 548 -14.04 17.75 6.89
C CYS A 548 -15.31 18.09 7.66
N SER A 549 -16.31 18.64 6.97
CA SER A 549 -17.63 18.80 7.57
C SER A 549 -18.28 17.44 7.84
N VAL A 550 -19.31 17.42 8.69
CA VAL A 550 -20.02 16.17 9.07
C VAL A 550 -20.67 15.43 7.88
N SER A 551 -20.98 16.15 6.80
CA SER A 551 -21.53 15.58 5.56
C SER A 551 -20.46 15.14 4.56
N GLU A 552 -19.19 15.39 4.84
CA GLU A 552 -18.08 15.12 3.95
C GLU A 552 -17.14 14.05 4.53
N ILE A 553 -16.34 13.46 3.66
CA ILE A 553 -15.24 12.57 4.01
C ILE A 553 -13.96 13.09 3.35
N CYS A 554 -12.81 12.84 4.00
CA CYS A 554 -11.53 12.99 3.32
C CYS A 554 -11.34 11.77 2.43
N LEU A 555 -11.18 11.95 1.12
CA LEU A 555 -10.99 10.84 0.20
C LEU A 555 -9.56 10.81 -0.34
N ILE A 556 -8.99 9.61 -0.36
CA ILE A 556 -7.75 9.26 -1.04
C ILE A 556 -7.99 8.01 -1.89
N PRO A 557 -7.12 7.70 -2.87
CA PRO A 557 -7.22 6.44 -3.57
C PRO A 557 -7.12 5.25 -2.62
N MET A 558 -8.10 4.35 -2.73
CA MET A 558 -8.15 3.08 -2.04
C MET A 558 -8.78 2.08 -2.99
N TRP A 559 -8.04 1.05 -3.38
CA TRP A 559 -8.51 0.11 -4.40
C TRP A 559 -9.91 -0.43 -4.05
N PRO A 560 -10.87 -0.40 -5.00
CA PRO A 560 -10.71 -0.05 -6.42
C PRO A 560 -11.02 1.42 -6.78
N MET A 561 -11.23 2.31 -5.79
CA MET A 561 -11.74 3.66 -6.01
C MET A 561 -10.71 4.78 -5.77
N GLY A 562 -11.03 5.94 -6.34
CA GLY A 562 -10.30 7.20 -6.20
C GLY A 562 -9.49 7.61 -7.43
N THR A 563 -9.05 8.87 -7.43
CA THR A 563 -8.49 9.55 -8.62
C THR A 563 -7.03 10.01 -8.43
N VAL A 564 -6.34 10.30 -9.53
CA VAL A 564 -4.99 10.89 -9.51
C VAL A 564 -4.99 12.26 -8.84
N GLU A 565 -6.06 13.02 -8.98
CA GLU A 565 -6.27 14.31 -8.35
C GLU A 565 -6.37 14.17 -6.84
N GLU A 566 -7.16 13.21 -6.36
CA GLU A 566 -7.24 12.85 -4.93
C GLU A 566 -5.90 12.33 -4.40
N TYR A 567 -5.14 11.57 -5.20
CA TYR A 567 -3.79 11.16 -4.78
C TYR A 567 -2.86 12.36 -4.56
N ASN A 568 -2.90 13.33 -5.47
CA ASN A 568 -1.99 14.46 -5.48
C ASN A 568 -2.37 15.53 -4.45
N ALA A 569 -3.67 15.79 -4.30
CA ALA A 569 -4.23 16.78 -3.39
C ALA A 569 -5.54 16.28 -2.77
N PRO A 570 -5.46 15.42 -1.72
CA PRO A 570 -6.65 14.94 -1.02
C PRO A 570 -7.50 16.10 -0.48
N ARG A 571 -8.82 15.98 -0.61
CA ARG A 571 -9.80 16.99 -0.19
C ARG A 571 -11.02 16.36 0.46
N CYS A 572 -11.78 17.19 1.16
CA CYS A 572 -13.09 16.81 1.67
C CYS A 572 -14.10 16.76 0.51
N THR A 573 -14.93 15.73 0.48
CA THR A 573 -15.96 15.49 -0.54
C THR A 573 -17.24 14.96 0.08
N ASP A 574 -18.38 15.37 -0.45
CA ASP A 574 -19.72 14.83 -0.16
C ASP A 574 -20.16 13.76 -1.19
N GLY A 575 -19.22 13.31 -2.04
CA GLY A 575 -19.43 12.37 -3.13
C GLY A 575 -19.95 13.00 -4.44
N SER A 576 -20.22 14.31 -4.47
CA SER A 576 -20.76 14.95 -5.68
C SER A 576 -19.75 15.15 -6.81
N ASP A 577 -18.47 15.20 -6.47
CA ASP A 577 -17.31 15.37 -7.37
C ASP A 577 -16.55 14.06 -7.63
N ALA A 578 -17.06 12.92 -7.16
CA ALA A 578 -16.37 11.64 -7.23
C ALA A 578 -16.25 11.04 -8.66
N GLU A 579 -16.81 11.72 -9.66
CA GLU A 579 -16.61 11.42 -11.09
C GLU A 579 -15.52 12.28 -11.75
N ASP A 580 -15.06 13.34 -11.06
CA ASP A 580 -14.14 14.31 -11.62
C ASP A 580 -12.70 13.84 -11.36
N GLY A 581 -12.09 13.22 -12.36
CA GLY A 581 -10.66 12.89 -12.31
C GLY A 581 -10.26 11.68 -13.11
N ILE A 582 -8.95 11.47 -13.20
CA ILE A 582 -8.36 10.29 -13.85
C ILE A 582 -8.39 9.14 -12.85
N PRO A 583 -9.00 7.98 -13.17
CA PRO A 583 -9.04 6.84 -12.24
C PRO A 583 -7.62 6.43 -11.83
N TYR A 584 -7.32 6.47 -10.53
CA TYR A 584 -5.94 6.27 -10.04
C TYR A 584 -5.42 4.88 -10.38
N TRP A 585 -6.28 3.88 -10.28
CA TRP A 585 -5.88 2.48 -10.36
C TRP A 585 -5.92 1.87 -11.78
N GLU A 586 -6.49 2.60 -12.74
CA GLU A 586 -6.44 2.28 -14.17
C GLU A 586 -5.29 3.05 -14.85
N TRP A 587 -4.87 4.16 -14.24
CA TRP A 587 -3.75 4.96 -14.68
C TRP A 587 -2.43 4.19 -14.59
N GLY A 588 -1.78 3.99 -15.73
CA GLY A 588 -0.51 3.27 -15.78
C GLY A 588 -0.59 1.88 -16.41
N GLY A 589 -1.76 1.42 -16.86
CA GLY A 589 -1.88 0.16 -17.59
C GLY A 589 -1.07 0.14 -18.91
N PRO A 590 -0.64 -1.04 -19.41
CA PRO A 590 -0.05 -1.14 -20.74
C PRO A 590 -1.10 -0.78 -21.80
N GLY A 591 -1.00 0.41 -22.40
CA GLY A 591 -1.84 0.80 -23.54
C GLY A 591 -2.36 2.23 -23.58
N GLU A 592 -2.25 3.02 -22.51
CA GLU A 592 -2.78 4.40 -22.54
C GLU A 592 -1.83 5.39 -23.22
N LYS A 593 -2.36 6.06 -24.25
CA LYS A 593 -1.77 7.30 -24.78
C LYS A 593 -2.00 8.43 -23.75
N PRO A 594 -1.04 9.36 -23.59
CA PRO A 594 -1.22 10.50 -22.70
C PRO A 594 -2.48 11.30 -23.10
N PRO A 595 -3.23 11.85 -22.13
CA PRO A 595 -4.41 12.65 -22.44
C PRO A 595 -4.01 13.83 -23.32
N HIS A 596 -4.75 14.04 -24.41
CA HIS A 596 -4.65 15.25 -25.20
C HIS A 596 -4.93 16.44 -24.28
N LYS A 597 -3.97 17.37 -24.19
CA LYS A 597 -4.20 18.69 -23.61
C LYS A 597 -5.32 19.35 -24.42
N SER A 598 -6.49 19.54 -23.81
CA SER A 598 -7.49 20.51 -24.27
C SER A 598 -7.18 21.87 -23.68
#